data_AF-A0A258BSF1-F1
#
_entry.id   AF-A0A258BSF1-F1
#
_cell.length_a   1.000
_cell.length_b   1.000
_cell.length_c   1.000
_cell.angle_alpha   90.00
_cell.angle_beta   90.00
_cell.angle_gamma   90.00
#
_symmetry.space_group_name_H-M   'P 1'
#
loop_
_entity.id
_entity.type
_entity.pdbx_description
1 polymer ?
#
loop_
_entity_poly.entity_id
_entity_poly.type
_entity_poly.pdbx_seq_one_letter_code
_entity_poly.pdbx_strand_id
1 'polypeptide(L)'
;WEILVRCGDPSIVQVGATWNPLTTENGWLASPDNCAIDPQGRLWISTDGNDDTGAADGLWAMETEGARRGTGRHFLRCPVGAEMCGPRFNETGDALFLAVQHPGDTEGASFEEPGTRWPDFQPAMPPRPSVVVVTKEGGGPIGG
;
A
#
# COMPACT_ATOMS: atom_id res chain seq x y z
N TRP A 1 16.60 -5.04 -19.68
CA TRP A 1 15.74 -4.68 -18.54
C TRP A 1 15.37 -5.98 -17.84
N GLU A 2 15.09 -5.92 -16.54
CA GLU A 2 14.66 -7.06 -15.74
C GLU A 2 13.39 -6.69 -14.97
N ILE A 3 12.54 -7.68 -14.70
CA ILE A 3 11.38 -7.50 -13.80
C ILE A 3 11.87 -7.82 -12.39
N LEU A 4 11.77 -6.85 -11.47
CA LEU A 4 12.11 -7.06 -10.07
C LEU A 4 11.22 -8.15 -9.45
N VAL A 5 9.91 -7.99 -9.58
CA VAL A 5 8.88 -8.93 -9.13
C VAL A 5 7.69 -8.89 -10.09
N ARG A 6 7.16 -10.05 -10.48
CA ARG A 6 5.80 -10.20 -11.02
C ARG A 6 4.86 -10.39 -9.84
N CYS A 7 3.96 -9.44 -9.64
CA CYS A 7 3.08 -9.39 -8.50
C CYS A 7 1.90 -10.36 -8.64
N GLY A 8 1.22 -10.64 -7.52
CA GLY A 8 0.09 -11.56 -7.41
C GLY A 8 0.35 -12.71 -6.43
N ASP A 9 -0.71 -13.49 -6.16
CA ASP A 9 -0.67 -14.59 -5.20
C ASP A 9 0.30 -15.71 -5.67
N PRO A 10 1.40 -15.97 -4.94
CA PRO A 10 2.36 -17.01 -5.30
C PRO A 10 1.82 -18.44 -5.18
N SER A 11 0.68 -18.65 -4.52
CA SER A 11 0.04 -19.95 -4.40
C SER A 11 -0.73 -20.37 -5.66
N ILE A 12 -1.07 -19.41 -6.54
CA ILE A 12 -1.83 -19.64 -7.77
C ILE A 12 -0.86 -19.69 -8.96
N VAL A 13 -0.56 -20.90 -9.44
CA VAL A 13 0.43 -21.13 -10.53
C VAL A 13 0.13 -20.29 -11.78
N GLN A 14 -1.14 -20.11 -12.13
CA GLN A 14 -1.58 -19.40 -13.32
C GLN A 14 -1.29 -17.89 -13.28
N VAL A 15 -1.17 -17.32 -12.07
CA VAL A 15 -0.80 -15.90 -11.88
C VAL A 15 0.66 -15.67 -12.27
N GLY A 16 1.52 -16.69 -12.13
CA GLY A 16 2.92 -16.61 -12.55
C GLY A 16 3.74 -15.57 -11.77
N ALA A 17 3.37 -15.33 -10.50
CA ALA A 17 4.06 -14.40 -9.61
C ALA A 17 5.51 -14.85 -9.34
N THR A 18 6.42 -13.90 -9.21
CA THR A 18 7.86 -14.17 -9.04
C THR A 18 8.41 -13.42 -7.83
N TRP A 19 8.06 -13.92 -6.65
CA TRP A 19 8.51 -13.40 -5.36
C TRP A 19 9.82 -14.04 -4.91
N ASN A 20 10.57 -13.33 -4.07
CA ASN A 20 11.66 -13.98 -3.33
C ASN A 20 11.08 -15.10 -2.43
N PRO A 21 11.74 -16.27 -2.30
CA PRO A 21 11.24 -17.38 -1.48
C PRO A 21 11.03 -17.05 0.02
N LEU A 22 11.64 -15.97 0.51
CA LEU A 22 11.46 -15.48 1.89
C LEU A 22 10.22 -14.58 2.05
N THR A 23 9.46 -14.34 0.98
CA THR A 23 8.22 -13.57 1.03
C THR A 23 7.17 -14.33 1.81
N THR A 24 6.61 -13.69 2.83
CA THR A 24 5.56 -14.28 3.68
C THR A 24 4.19 -14.21 3.02
N GLU A 25 3.20 -14.89 3.59
CA GLU A 25 1.79 -14.82 3.16
C GLU A 25 1.23 -13.39 3.13
N ASN A 26 1.78 -12.47 3.94
CA ASN A 26 1.37 -11.06 4.00
C ASN A 26 2.39 -10.13 3.32
N GLY A 27 3.39 -10.69 2.63
CA GLY A 27 4.49 -9.94 2.03
C GLY A 27 4.31 -9.68 0.53
N TRP A 28 3.48 -10.45 -0.14
CA TRP A 28 3.15 -10.21 -1.55
C TRP A 28 2.04 -9.17 -1.69
N LEU A 29 1.88 -8.64 -2.90
CA LEU A 29 0.83 -7.73 -3.32
C LEU A 29 0.39 -8.07 -4.76
N ALA A 30 -0.75 -7.55 -5.19
CA ALA A 30 -1.21 -7.46 -6.57
C ALA A 30 -1.43 -5.99 -6.95
N SER A 31 -1.65 -5.75 -8.23
CA SER A 31 -2.01 -4.44 -8.79
C SER A 31 -1.15 -3.27 -8.29
N PRO A 32 0.19 -3.34 -8.45
CA PRO A 32 1.06 -2.21 -8.10
C PRO A 32 0.75 -1.01 -9.00
N ASP A 33 0.60 0.16 -8.40
CA ASP A 33 0.36 1.41 -9.13
C ASP A 33 1.54 2.38 -8.97
N ASN A 34 1.65 3.09 -7.83
CA ASN A 34 2.71 4.07 -7.64
C ASN A 34 3.90 3.51 -6.85
N CYS A 35 5.03 4.22 -6.90
CA CYS A 35 6.18 3.88 -6.07
C CYS A 35 7.03 5.08 -5.66
N ALA A 36 7.80 4.90 -4.59
CA ALA A 36 8.80 5.84 -4.11
C ALA A 36 10.05 5.12 -3.62
N ILE A 37 11.19 5.81 -3.65
CA ILE A 37 12.43 5.36 -3.02
C ILE A 37 12.65 6.22 -1.79
N ASP A 38 12.87 5.58 -0.64
CA ASP A 38 13.19 6.31 0.59
C ASP A 38 14.67 6.74 0.64
N PRO A 39 15.08 7.58 1.61
CA PRO A 39 16.47 8.00 1.74
C PRO A 39 17.47 6.87 2.02
N GLN A 40 17.02 5.66 2.39
CA GLN A 40 17.85 4.48 2.57
C GLN A 40 17.91 3.58 1.32
N GLY A 41 17.23 3.95 0.23
CA GLY A 41 17.22 3.21 -1.03
C GLY A 41 16.20 2.07 -1.10
N ARG A 42 15.29 1.93 -0.14
CA ARG A 42 14.23 0.91 -0.18
C ARG A 42 13.12 1.37 -1.12
N LEU A 43 12.53 0.41 -1.84
CA LEU A 43 11.40 0.66 -2.73
C LEU A 43 10.09 0.54 -1.94
N TRP A 44 9.22 1.51 -2.10
CA TRP A 44 7.88 1.53 -1.51
C TRP A 44 6.86 1.52 -2.63
N ILE A 45 5.90 0.61 -2.58
CA ILE A 45 4.94 0.35 -3.65
C ILE A 45 3.55 0.52 -3.08
N SER A 46 2.74 1.36 -3.72
CA SER A 46 1.32 1.48 -3.42
C SER A 46 0.49 0.65 -4.40
N THR A 47 -0.72 0.27 -3.98
CA THR A 47 -1.62 -0.57 -4.77
C THR A 47 -2.98 0.09 -4.98
N ASP A 48 -3.57 -0.26 -6.11
CA ASP A 48 -4.94 0.04 -6.54
C ASP A 48 -5.52 -1.26 -7.14
N GLY A 49 -6.48 -1.89 -6.46
CA GLY A 49 -7.08 -3.16 -6.88
C GLY A 49 -6.40 -4.40 -6.31
N ASN A 50 -5.69 -4.28 -5.17
CA ASN A 50 -5.19 -5.44 -4.43
C ASN A 50 -6.34 -6.18 -3.70
N ASP A 51 -7.44 -5.49 -3.43
CA ASP A 51 -8.64 -6.01 -2.76
C ASP A 51 -9.32 -7.15 -3.51
N ASP A 52 -9.18 -7.22 -4.84
CA ASP A 52 -9.54 -8.37 -5.68
C ASP A 52 -8.90 -9.70 -5.22
N THR A 53 -7.79 -9.62 -4.48
CA THR A 53 -7.10 -10.79 -3.89
C THR A 53 -7.58 -11.12 -2.48
N GLY A 54 -8.50 -10.33 -1.92
CA GLY A 54 -8.97 -10.39 -0.54
C GLY A 54 -8.10 -9.59 0.45
N ALA A 55 -7.04 -8.94 -0.01
CA ALA A 55 -6.17 -8.09 0.81
C ALA A 55 -6.41 -6.62 0.49
N ALA A 56 -6.67 -5.78 1.50
CA ALA A 56 -6.85 -4.34 1.29
C ALA A 56 -5.66 -3.72 0.53
N ASP A 57 -5.95 -2.70 -0.28
CA ASP A 57 -4.93 -1.83 -0.83
C ASP A 57 -4.11 -1.15 0.26
N GLY A 58 -2.93 -0.68 -0.11
CA GLY A 58 -1.99 -0.19 0.88
C GLY A 58 -0.62 0.15 0.34
N LEU A 59 0.36 0.10 1.24
CA LEU A 59 1.75 0.38 0.96
C LEU A 59 2.62 -0.78 1.42
N TRP A 60 3.51 -1.24 0.53
CA TRP A 60 4.51 -2.26 0.80
C TRP A 60 5.91 -1.68 0.75
N ALA A 61 6.77 -2.08 1.67
CA ALA A 61 8.21 -1.89 1.56
C ALA A 61 8.82 -3.12 0.86
N MET A 62 9.70 -2.91 -0.11
CA MET A 62 10.36 -3.93 -0.91
C MET A 62 11.87 -3.76 -0.90
N GLU A 63 12.58 -4.87 -0.66
CA GLU A 63 14.03 -4.91 -0.77
C GLU A 63 14.44 -5.05 -2.24
N THR A 64 15.37 -4.20 -2.68
CA THR A 64 15.82 -4.09 -4.09
C THR A 64 17.17 -4.79 -4.33
N GLU A 65 17.88 -5.15 -3.26
CA GLU A 65 19.23 -5.71 -3.31
C GLU A 65 19.43 -6.83 -2.26
N GLY A 66 20.55 -7.55 -2.37
CA GLY A 66 20.94 -8.59 -1.42
C GLY A 66 20.09 -9.87 -1.49
N ALA A 67 20.26 -10.75 -0.50
CA ALA A 67 19.62 -12.07 -0.46
C ALA A 67 18.09 -12.01 -0.35
N ARG A 68 17.55 -10.87 0.10
CA ARG A 68 16.12 -10.62 0.27
C ARG A 68 15.53 -9.77 -0.86
N ARG A 69 16.29 -9.47 -1.92
CA ARG A 69 15.79 -8.76 -3.11
C ARG A 69 14.49 -9.40 -3.60
N GLY A 70 13.45 -8.59 -3.75
CA GLY A 70 12.11 -9.03 -4.15
C GLY A 70 11.25 -9.59 -3.01
N THR A 71 11.64 -9.41 -1.75
CA THR A 71 10.73 -9.60 -0.60
C THR A 71 9.95 -8.32 -0.34
N GLY A 72 8.64 -8.45 -0.14
CA GLY A 72 7.77 -7.35 0.26
C GLY A 72 7.31 -7.48 1.73
N ARG A 73 6.92 -6.35 2.31
CA ARG A 73 6.28 -6.25 3.64
C ARG A 73 5.14 -5.25 3.58
N HIS A 74 3.93 -5.70 3.89
CA HIS A 74 2.78 -4.81 4.00
C HIS A 74 2.94 -3.88 5.21
N PHE A 75 3.10 -2.58 4.94
CA PHE A 75 3.38 -1.57 5.95
C PHE A 75 2.12 -0.83 6.42
N LEU A 76 1.22 -0.49 5.51
CA LEU A 76 0.00 0.26 5.81
C LEU A 76 -1.14 -0.19 4.91
N ARG A 77 -2.34 -0.34 5.49
CA ARG A 77 -3.59 -0.65 4.78
C ARG A 77 -4.47 0.58 4.62
N CYS A 78 -5.16 0.65 3.50
CA CYS A 78 -6.21 1.62 3.24
C CYS A 78 -7.47 1.36 4.07
N PRO A 79 -8.31 2.39 4.26
CA PRO A 79 -9.72 2.21 4.61
C PRO A 79 -10.45 1.38 3.55
N VAL A 80 -11.64 0.90 3.90
CA VAL A 80 -12.52 0.14 2.99
C VAL A 80 -12.82 0.95 1.73
N GLY A 81 -12.71 0.31 0.56
CA GLY A 81 -13.02 0.90 -0.75
C GLY A 81 -12.04 1.99 -1.20
N ALA A 82 -10.89 2.13 -0.54
CA ALA A 82 -9.84 3.07 -0.95
C ALA A 82 -8.65 2.33 -1.54
N GLU A 83 -7.99 2.97 -2.50
CA GLU A 83 -6.63 2.65 -2.94
C GLU A 83 -5.59 3.54 -2.23
N MET A 84 -4.31 3.20 -2.40
CA MET A 84 -3.19 4.00 -1.91
C MET A 84 -2.46 4.67 -3.08
N CYS A 85 -2.31 6.00 -3.00
CA CYS A 85 -1.66 6.78 -4.05
C CYS A 85 -0.54 7.68 -3.50
N GLY A 86 0.46 7.95 -4.35
CA GLY A 86 1.44 9.02 -4.18
C GLY A 86 2.30 8.97 -2.91
N PRO A 87 3.00 7.86 -2.61
CA PRO A 87 3.95 7.83 -1.50
C PRO A 87 5.06 8.87 -1.68
N ARG A 88 5.32 9.67 -0.65
CA ARG A 88 6.42 10.65 -0.63
C ARG A 88 7.05 10.72 0.75
N PHE A 89 8.33 10.39 0.85
CA PHE A 89 9.14 10.62 2.06
C PHE A 89 9.63 12.06 2.10
N ASN A 90 9.65 12.72 3.26
CA ASN A 90 10.43 13.95 3.41
C ASN A 90 11.94 13.69 3.27
N GLU A 91 12.75 14.76 3.27
CA GLU A 91 14.19 14.66 3.01
C GLU A 91 14.94 13.78 4.01
N THR A 92 14.52 13.78 5.29
CA THR A 92 15.13 12.98 6.35
C THR A 92 14.56 11.56 6.43
N GLY A 93 13.44 11.28 5.78
CA GLY A 93 12.77 9.98 5.79
C GLY A 93 12.02 9.64 7.08
N ASP A 94 11.84 10.60 8.00
CA ASP A 94 11.10 10.44 9.25
C ASP A 94 9.59 10.76 9.13
N ALA A 95 9.17 11.32 7.98
CA ALA A 95 7.77 11.54 7.64
C ALA A 95 7.45 10.99 6.25
N LEU A 96 6.42 10.16 6.17
CA LEU A 96 5.90 9.60 4.93
C LEU A 96 4.49 10.13 4.67
N PHE A 97 4.33 10.83 3.55
CA PHE A 97 3.05 11.34 3.07
C PHE A 97 2.42 10.31 2.13
N LEU A 98 1.13 10.06 2.32
CA LEU A 98 0.36 9.08 1.57
C LEU A 98 -1.02 9.67 1.24
N ALA A 99 -1.52 9.48 0.03
CA ALA A 99 -2.85 9.89 -0.36
C ALA A 99 -3.79 8.66 -0.36
N VAL A 100 -4.78 8.68 0.52
CA VAL A 100 -5.89 7.72 0.48
C VAL A 100 -6.90 8.23 -0.53
N GLN A 101 -7.09 7.51 -1.64
CA GLN A 101 -8.03 7.89 -2.70
C GLN A 101 -9.38 7.20 -2.50
N HIS A 102 -10.47 7.90 -2.87
CA HIS A 102 -11.86 7.44 -2.90
C HIS A 102 -12.32 6.46 -1.78
N PRO A 103 -12.08 6.75 -0.49
CA PRO A 103 -12.53 5.85 0.58
C PRO A 103 -14.04 5.61 0.51
N GLY A 104 -14.45 4.36 0.66
CA GLY A 104 -15.85 3.95 0.65
C GLY A 104 -16.43 3.66 -0.72
N ASP A 105 -15.62 3.68 -1.78
CA ASP A 105 -16.02 3.20 -3.10
C ASP A 105 -16.03 1.66 -3.10
N THR A 106 -17.17 1.10 -2.71
CA THR A 106 -17.42 -0.34 -2.73
C THR A 106 -18.56 -0.65 -3.69
N GLU A 107 -18.70 -1.91 -4.09
CA GLU A 107 -19.83 -2.31 -4.93
C GLU A 107 -21.18 -1.89 -4.30
N GLY A 108 -21.99 -1.17 -5.07
CA GLY A 108 -23.29 -0.65 -4.63
C GLY A 108 -23.23 0.59 -3.73
N ALA A 109 -22.05 1.13 -3.44
CA ALA A 109 -21.92 2.36 -2.66
C ALA A 109 -22.56 3.55 -3.37
N SER A 110 -23.08 4.47 -2.57
CA SER A 110 -23.63 5.75 -3.02
C SER A 110 -23.15 6.87 -2.11
N PHE A 111 -23.50 8.12 -2.46
CA PHE A 111 -23.20 9.26 -1.60
C PHE A 111 -23.90 9.15 -0.23
N GLU A 112 -25.16 8.70 -0.24
CA GLU A 112 -26.01 8.50 0.93
C GLU A 112 -25.59 7.27 1.74
N GLU A 113 -25.12 6.21 1.09
CA GLU A 113 -24.74 4.93 1.72
C GLU A 113 -23.36 4.47 1.19
N PRO A 114 -22.25 5.07 1.65
CA PRO A 114 -20.92 4.66 1.25
C PRO A 114 -20.41 3.46 2.06
N GLY A 115 -19.39 2.77 1.57
CA GLY A 115 -18.74 1.65 2.27
C GLY A 115 -18.02 2.06 3.57
N THR A 116 -17.66 3.34 3.72
CA THR A 116 -17.12 3.91 4.97
C THR A 116 -17.41 5.41 5.04
N ARG A 117 -17.24 6.00 6.23
CA ARG A 117 -17.31 7.46 6.46
C ARG A 117 -15.95 8.03 6.87
N TRP A 118 -14.87 7.32 6.52
CA TRP A 118 -13.50 7.75 6.80
C TRP A 118 -13.20 9.11 6.14
N PRO A 119 -12.42 10.01 6.78
CA PRO A 119 -11.72 9.82 8.06
C PRO A 119 -12.55 10.22 9.28
N ASP A 120 -13.63 10.96 9.09
CA ASP A 120 -14.34 11.60 10.21
C ASP A 120 -15.25 10.61 10.96
N PHE A 121 -15.71 9.55 10.28
CA PHE A 121 -16.67 8.56 10.78
C PHE A 121 -18.00 9.18 11.27
N GLN A 122 -18.37 10.32 10.71
CA GLN A 122 -19.60 11.03 11.07
C GLN A 122 -20.72 10.68 10.08
N PRO A 123 -21.92 10.27 10.55
CA PRO A 123 -23.03 9.89 9.66
C PRO A 123 -23.45 10.96 8.65
N ALA A 124 -23.28 12.24 9.00
CA ALA A 124 -23.69 13.38 8.17
C ALA A 124 -22.60 13.87 7.19
N MET A 125 -21.41 13.25 7.19
CA MET A 125 -20.29 13.66 6.34
C MET A 125 -20.04 12.60 5.26
N PRO A 126 -19.76 12.97 4.00
CA PRO A 126 -19.31 12.00 3.01
C PRO A 126 -17.91 11.46 3.38
N PRO A 127 -17.52 10.30 2.81
CA PRO A 127 -16.13 9.89 2.85
C PRO A 127 -15.26 10.95 2.19
N ARG A 128 -14.02 11.13 2.65
CA ARG A 128 -13.13 12.17 2.13
C ARG A 128 -11.76 11.60 1.78
N PRO A 129 -11.35 11.62 0.50
CA PRO A 129 -9.95 11.44 0.14
C PRO A 129 -9.08 12.39 0.94
N SER A 130 -7.98 11.89 1.50
CA SER A 130 -7.13 12.67 2.40
C SER A 130 -5.68 12.28 2.25
N VAL A 131 -4.80 13.27 2.41
CA VAL A 131 -3.37 13.04 2.62
C VAL A 131 -3.15 12.78 4.10
N VAL A 132 -2.50 11.66 4.41
CA VAL A 132 -2.06 11.32 5.77
C VAL A 132 -0.54 11.42 5.86
N VAL A 133 -0.06 11.72 7.07
CA VAL A 133 1.37 11.72 7.37
C VAL A 133 1.62 10.59 8.37
N VAL A 134 2.47 9.65 7.98
CA VAL A 134 2.95 8.58 8.85
C VAL A 134 4.25 9.03 9.49
N THR A 135 4.30 8.97 10.81
CA THR A 135 5.48 9.26 11.63
C THR A 135 5.68 8.16 12.66
N LYS A 136 6.93 7.88 13.02
CA LYS A 136 7.26 6.93 14.09
C LYS A 136 7.03 7.57 15.47
N GLU A 137 6.37 6.86 16.38
CA GLU A 137 6.29 7.30 17.78
C GLU A 137 7.70 7.38 18.38
N GLY A 138 8.00 8.51 19.03
CA GLY A 138 9.36 8.80 19.50
C GLY A 138 10.33 9.28 18.41
N GLY A 139 9.87 9.41 17.15
CA GLY A 139 10.63 9.93 16.02
C GLY A 139 11.55 8.89 15.36
N GLY A 140 12.32 9.36 14.38
CA GLY A 140 13.24 8.54 13.59
C GLY A 140 12.66 8.08 12.24
N PRO A 141 13.49 7.42 11.41
CA PRO A 141 13.12 7.06 10.05
C PRO A 141 11.97 6.06 10.02
N ILE A 142 11.12 6.20 9.01
CA ILE A 142 10.09 5.23 8.67
C ILE A 142 10.75 3.93 8.18
N GLY A 143 10.20 2.78 8.54
CA GLY A 143 10.70 1.47 8.11
C GLY A 143 11.85 0.88 8.95
N GLY A 144 12.30 1.58 10.00
CA GLY A 144 13.32 1.09 10.94
C GLY A 144 14.50 2.03 11.07
#